data_AF-A0A917TXU0-F1
#
_entry.id   AF-A0A917TXU0-F1
#
_cell.length_a   1.000
_cell.length_b   1.000
_cell.length_c   1.000
_cell.angle_alpha   90.00
_cell.angle_beta   90.00
_cell.angle_gamma   90.00
#
_symmetry.space_group_name_H-M   'P 1'
#
loop_
_entity.id
_entity.type
_entity.pdbx_description
1 polymer ?
#
loop_
_entity_poly.entity_id
_entity_poly.type
_entity_poly.pdbx_seq_one_letter_code
_entity_poly.pdbx_strand_id
1 'polypeptide(L)'
;MTSIDSLVDSYLGAVAQAGADLSPQRREDLLADLREHITTARAELDPETEAGVRTILDRLGDPASIAAEARQDEPSQPASMPATNSHVPQRRSSSRVWIAVLAVLGAVLVACCIAGVLGWLLFTNSAGEVSVEEPLPVSSPAQPSQTG
;
A
#
# COMPACT_ATOMS: atom_id res chain seq x y z
N MET A 1 24.43 4.15 -10.62
CA MET A 1 23.06 4.44 -10.17
C MET A 1 22.11 4.11 -11.31
N THR A 2 21.13 3.24 -11.12
CA THR A 2 20.05 3.04 -12.10
C THR A 2 18.93 4.08 -11.82
N SER A 3 18.05 4.31 -12.79
CA SER A 3 16.87 5.17 -12.60
C SER A 3 16.01 4.69 -11.41
N ILE A 4 15.88 3.36 -11.27
CA ILE A 4 15.15 2.70 -10.19
C ILE A 4 15.78 3.00 -8.82
N ASP A 5 17.10 2.87 -8.71
CA ASP A 5 17.81 3.10 -7.43
C ASP A 5 17.69 4.56 -6.98
N SER A 6 17.70 5.49 -7.94
CA SER A 6 17.52 6.92 -7.69
C SER A 6 16.11 7.26 -7.18
N LEU A 7 15.09 6.52 -7.63
CA LEU A 7 13.71 6.69 -7.18
C LEU A 7 13.56 6.27 -5.70
N VAL A 8 14.16 5.14 -5.32
CA VAL A 8 14.15 4.64 -3.94
C VAL A 8 14.92 5.58 -3.02
N ASP A 9 16.11 6.02 -3.43
CA ASP A 9 16.92 6.95 -2.64
C ASP A 9 16.21 8.30 -2.43
N SER A 10 15.58 8.84 -3.48
CA SER A 10 14.79 10.07 -3.36
C SER A 10 13.63 9.92 -2.36
N TYR A 11 12.97 8.77 -2.33
CA TYR A 11 11.88 8.51 -1.41
C TYR A 11 12.38 8.41 0.04
N LEU A 12 13.44 7.63 0.28
CA LEU A 12 14.04 7.51 1.61
C LEU A 12 14.61 8.84 2.10
N GLY A 13 15.17 9.65 1.21
CA GLY A 13 15.59 11.02 1.50
C GLY A 13 14.42 11.90 1.94
N ALA A 14 13.27 11.80 1.27
CA ALA A 14 12.05 12.52 1.67
C ALA A 14 11.53 12.08 3.05
N VAL A 15 11.54 10.78 3.35
CA VAL A 15 11.18 10.26 4.68
C VAL A 15 12.15 10.77 5.75
N ALA A 16 13.45 10.71 5.48
CA ALA A 16 14.49 11.18 6.40
C ALA A 16 14.35 12.68 6.72
N GLN A 17 13.95 13.46 5.72
CA GLN A 17 13.69 14.89 5.86
C GLN A 17 12.41 15.16 6.66
N ALA A 18 11.33 14.42 6.39
CA ALA A 18 10.06 14.58 7.09
C ALA A 18 10.10 14.11 8.55
N GLY A 19 11.00 13.18 8.87
CA GLY A 19 11.30 12.69 10.22
C GLY A 19 12.50 13.38 10.87
N ALA A 20 12.92 14.56 10.42
CA ALA A 20 14.07 15.26 10.98
C ALA A 20 13.89 15.68 12.45
N ASP A 21 12.65 15.70 12.96
CA ASP A 21 12.30 15.97 14.34
C ASP A 21 12.29 14.72 15.24
N LEU A 22 12.45 13.52 14.67
CA LEU A 22 12.64 12.28 15.41
C LEU A 22 14.04 12.22 16.04
N SER A 23 14.18 11.39 17.08
CA SER A 23 15.51 11.03 17.59
C SER A 23 16.34 10.37 16.46
N PRO A 24 17.68 10.61 16.40
CA PRO A 24 18.51 10.06 15.33
C PRO A 24 18.41 8.54 15.21
N GLN A 25 18.38 7.85 16.36
CA GLN A 25 18.23 6.40 16.42
C GLN A 25 16.89 5.95 15.81
N ARG A 26 15.78 6.56 16.20
CA ARG A 26 14.45 6.19 15.68
C ARG A 26 14.36 6.42 14.18
N ARG A 27 14.92 7.53 13.70
CA ARG A 27 14.96 7.85 12.27
C ARG A 27 15.78 6.81 11.49
N GLU A 28 16.94 6.40 12.01
CA GLU A 28 17.74 5.35 11.37
C GLU A 28 17.03 4.01 11.35
N ASP A 29 16.39 3.61 12.46
CA ASP A 29 15.60 2.39 12.55
C ASP A 29 14.46 2.40 11.51
N LEU A 30 13.70 3.50 11.42
CA LEU A 30 12.63 3.66 10.42
C LEU A 30 13.16 3.50 8.98
N LEU A 31 14.28 4.16 8.66
CA LEU A 31 14.86 4.07 7.32
C LEU A 31 15.44 2.68 7.03
N ALA A 32 15.94 1.97 8.03
CA ALA A 32 16.41 0.59 7.87
C ALA A 32 15.25 -0.35 7.56
N ASP A 33 14.15 -0.27 8.31
CA ASP A 33 12.95 -1.07 8.11
C ASP A 33 12.34 -0.83 6.73
N LEU A 34 12.24 0.44 6.29
CA LEU A 34 11.74 0.78 4.96
C LEU A 34 12.64 0.25 3.83
N ARG A 35 13.96 0.31 3.99
CA ARG A 35 14.90 -0.26 3.02
C ARG A 35 14.72 -1.78 2.88
N GLU A 36 14.58 -2.47 4.01
CA GLU A 36 14.33 -3.91 4.02
C GLU A 36 13.01 -4.23 3.31
N HIS A 37 11.94 -3.52 3.64
CA HIS A 37 10.64 -3.73 3.03
C HIS A 37 10.65 -3.51 1.51
N ILE A 38 11.24 -2.39 1.06
CA ILE A 38 11.37 -2.08 -0.37
C ILE A 38 12.21 -3.14 -1.08
N THR A 39 13.29 -3.61 -0.45
CA THR A 39 14.15 -4.66 -1.03
C THR A 39 13.39 -5.97 -1.22
N THR A 40 12.65 -6.41 -0.20
CA THR A 40 11.81 -7.60 -0.27
C THR A 40 10.75 -7.46 -1.36
N ALA A 41 10.02 -6.35 -1.39
CA ALA A 41 8.98 -6.12 -2.40
C ALA A 41 9.55 -6.04 -3.83
N ARG A 42 10.75 -5.46 -4.01
CA ARG A 42 11.45 -5.42 -5.30
C ARG A 42 11.85 -6.81 -5.78
N ALA A 43 12.29 -7.69 -4.88
CA ALA A 43 12.66 -9.06 -5.22
C ALA A 43 11.47 -9.90 -5.74
N GLU A 44 10.23 -9.49 -5.44
CA GLU A 44 9.02 -10.13 -5.96
C GLU A 44 8.63 -9.65 -7.37
N LEU A 45 9.25 -8.58 -7.88
CA LEU A 45 9.02 -8.09 -9.25
C LEU A 45 9.90 -8.85 -10.25
N ASP A 46 9.28 -9.60 -11.16
CA ASP A 46 9.97 -10.21 -12.30
C ASP A 46 9.20 -9.93 -13.62
N PRO A 47 9.74 -9.11 -14.53
CA PRO A 47 11.00 -8.36 -14.42
C PRO A 47 10.87 -7.13 -13.50
N GLU A 48 11.99 -6.76 -12.86
CA GLU A 48 12.07 -5.51 -12.12
C GLU A 48 11.99 -4.31 -13.08
N THR A 49 10.95 -3.48 -12.92
CA THR A 49 10.72 -2.28 -13.74
C THR A 49 10.50 -1.04 -12.88
N GLU A 50 10.84 0.12 -13.42
CA GLU A 50 10.64 1.41 -12.74
C GLU A 50 9.17 1.67 -12.37
N ALA A 51 8.23 1.24 -13.22
CA ALA A 51 6.80 1.34 -12.94
C ALA A 51 6.37 0.42 -11.78
N GLY A 52 6.93 -0.79 -11.71
CA GLY A 52 6.72 -1.70 -10.59
C GLY A 52 7.22 -1.10 -9.28
N VAL A 53 8.43 -0.54 -9.27
CA VAL A 53 8.98 0.11 -8.06
C VAL A 53 8.17 1.35 -7.67
N ARG A 54 7.70 2.18 -8.63
CA ARG A 54 6.76 3.27 -8.32
C ARG A 54 5.49 2.76 -7.66
N THR A 55 4.95 1.64 -8.11
CA THR A 55 3.76 1.02 -7.49
C THR A 55 4.04 0.57 -6.06
N ILE A 56 5.23 0.04 -5.78
CA ILE A 56 5.65 -0.30 -4.41
C ILE A 56 5.70 0.95 -3.54
N LEU A 57 6.34 2.03 -4.01
CA LEU A 57 6.45 3.28 -3.24
C LEU A 57 5.08 3.96 -3.03
N ASP A 58 4.21 3.95 -4.03
CA ASP A 58 2.84 4.48 -3.92
C ASP A 58 2.03 3.74 -2.85
N ARG A 59 2.24 2.42 -2.70
CA ARG A 59 1.62 1.63 -1.63
C ARG A 59 2.19 1.93 -0.25
N LEU A 60 3.45 2.33 -0.13
CA LEU A 60 4.00 2.82 1.14
C LEU A 60 3.37 4.16 1.53
N GLY A 61 3.01 4.99 0.55
CA GLY A 61 2.26 6.22 0.73
C GLY A 61 3.15 7.46 0.86
N ASP A 62 2.62 8.48 1.54
CA ASP A 62 3.32 9.76 1.67
C ASP A 62 4.45 9.71 2.71
N PRO A 63 5.67 10.18 2.39
CA PRO A 63 6.79 10.20 3.31
C PRO A 63 6.53 10.93 4.64
N ALA A 64 5.74 12.01 4.62
CA ALA A 64 5.44 12.79 5.81
C ALA A 64 4.39 12.10 6.70
N SER A 65 3.44 11.38 6.10
CA SER A 65 2.53 10.50 6.83
C SER A 65 3.28 9.40 7.58
N ILE A 66 4.22 8.71 6.94
CA ILE A 66 5.03 7.66 7.57
C ILE A 66 5.84 8.22 8.74
N ALA A 67 6.49 9.37 8.55
CA ALA A 67 7.22 10.03 9.62
C ALA A 67 6.31 10.45 10.77
N ALA A 68 5.07 10.87 10.48
CA ALA A 68 4.08 11.23 11.50
C ALA A 68 3.64 10.04 12.35
N GLU A 69 3.44 8.87 11.75
CA GLU A 69 3.15 7.64 12.48
C GLU A 69 4.34 7.23 13.36
N ALA A 70 5.56 7.28 12.81
CA ALA A 70 6.77 6.95 13.57
C ALA A 70 6.99 7.85 14.80
N ARG A 71 6.47 9.09 14.79
CA ARG A 71 6.47 9.99 15.95
C ARG A 71 5.54 9.54 17.06
N GLN A 72 4.39 8.94 16.72
CA GLN A 72 3.46 8.43 17.73
C GLN A 72 4.03 7.22 18.46
N ASP A 73 4.91 6.48 17.79
CA ASP A 73 5.57 5.30 18.36
C ASP A 73 6.78 5.62 19.24
N GLU A 74 7.32 6.85 19.19
CA GLU A 74 8.39 7.25 20.11
C GLU A 74 7.81 7.33 21.52
N PRO A 75 8.25 6.47 22.46
CA PRO A 75 7.85 6.62 23.84
C PRO A 75 8.32 8.00 24.30
N SER A 76 7.38 8.84 24.76
CA SER A 76 7.70 10.16 25.31
C SER A 76 8.69 9.96 26.44
N GLN A 77 9.98 10.18 26.17
CA GLN A 77 11.02 9.95 27.14
C GLN A 77 10.78 10.94 28.28
N PRO A 78 10.43 10.50 29.49
CA PRO A 78 10.18 11.42 30.58
C PRO A 78 11.48 12.21 30.80
N ALA A 79 11.35 13.55 30.76
CA ALA A 79 12.45 14.47 30.99
C ALA A 79 13.22 14.06 32.24
N SER A 80 14.54 13.97 32.08
CA SER A 80 15.48 13.29 32.95
C SER A 80 15.32 13.57 34.45
N MET A 81 15.22 12.50 35.26
CA MET A 81 15.91 12.45 36.55
C MET A 81 17.39 12.13 36.26
N PRO A 82 18.36 12.78 36.92
CA PRO A 82 19.77 12.49 36.70
C PRO A 82 20.14 11.22 37.46
N ALA A 83 19.94 10.06 36.84
CA ALA A 83 20.50 8.80 37.33
C ALA A 83 21.82 8.53 36.59
N THR A 84 22.90 8.80 37.32
CA THR A 84 24.26 8.27 37.14
C THR A 84 24.40 7.11 36.15
N ASN A 85 25.25 7.34 35.16
CA ASN A 85 25.90 6.40 34.25
C ASN A 85 25.89 4.93 34.73
N SER A 86 25.10 4.10 34.06
CA SER A 86 25.38 2.68 33.86
C SER A 86 24.85 2.31 32.49
N HIS A 87 25.72 2.46 31.49
CA HIS A 87 25.49 2.05 30.11
C HIS A 87 25.50 0.51 30.06
N VAL A 88 24.33 -0.10 30.26
CA VAL A 88 24.07 -1.51 29.91
C VAL A 88 23.52 -1.52 28.48
N PRO A 89 24.14 -2.21 27.51
CA PRO A 89 23.60 -2.31 26.17
C PRO A 89 22.35 -3.19 26.21
N GLN A 90 21.16 -2.58 26.20
CA GLN A 90 19.90 -3.31 26.12
C GLN A 90 19.65 -3.72 24.67
N ARG A 91 20.33 -4.78 24.26
CA ARG A 91 20.13 -5.48 22.99
C ARG A 91 18.74 -6.12 22.98
N ARG A 92 17.89 -5.62 22.06
CA ARG A 92 16.85 -6.36 21.30
C ARG A 92 15.85 -7.18 22.13
N SER A 93 14.67 -6.60 22.41
CA SER A 93 13.42 -7.38 22.53
C SER A 93 12.16 -6.50 22.35
N SER A 94 12.02 -5.80 21.23
CA SER A 94 10.72 -5.28 20.77
C SER A 94 10.22 -5.95 19.48
N SER A 95 11.06 -6.81 18.87
CA SER A 95 10.82 -7.49 17.61
C SER A 95 9.78 -8.63 17.66
N ARG A 96 8.95 -8.75 18.71
CA ARG A 96 7.87 -9.76 18.75
C ARG A 96 6.48 -9.14 18.63
N VAL A 97 6.31 -7.92 19.12
CA VAL A 97 5.02 -7.22 19.05
C VAL A 97 4.80 -6.64 17.65
N TRP A 98 5.84 -6.06 17.05
CA TRP A 98 5.78 -5.53 15.68
C TRP A 98 5.52 -6.60 14.61
N ILE A 99 6.08 -7.82 14.78
CA ILE A 99 5.83 -8.94 13.87
C ILE A 99 4.36 -9.37 13.93
N ALA A 100 3.75 -9.38 15.12
CA ALA A 100 2.34 -9.75 15.26
C ALA A 100 1.41 -8.70 14.60
N VAL A 101 1.72 -7.42 14.76
CA VAL A 101 0.93 -6.33 14.15
C VAL A 101 1.06 -6.34 12.61
N LEU A 102 2.28 -6.50 12.08
CA LEU A 102 2.51 -6.64 10.64
C LEU A 102 1.87 -7.90 10.06
N ALA A 103 1.90 -9.03 10.77
CA ALA A 103 1.26 -10.26 10.32
C ALA A 103 -0.26 -10.14 10.24
N VAL A 104 -0.89 -9.50 11.23
CA VAL A 104 -2.35 -9.29 11.23
C VAL A 104 -2.75 -8.28 10.14
N LEU A 105 -2.01 -7.17 10.01
CA LEU A 105 -2.26 -6.18 8.97
C LEU A 105 -2.05 -6.75 7.57
N GLY A 106 -0.99 -7.53 7.37
CA GLY A 106 -0.71 -8.25 6.13
C GLY A 106 -1.79 -9.27 5.80
N ALA A 107 -2.26 -10.05 6.77
CA ALA A 107 -3.35 -11.00 6.57
C ALA A 107 -4.67 -10.32 6.17
N VAL A 108 -4.98 -9.16 6.78
CA VAL A 108 -6.18 -8.37 6.44
C VAL A 108 -6.07 -7.76 5.04
N LEU A 109 -4.90 -7.22 4.68
CA LEU A 109 -4.64 -6.69 3.34
C LEU A 109 -4.74 -7.77 2.26
N VAL A 110 -4.16 -8.95 2.50
CA VAL A 110 -4.24 -10.09 1.58
C VAL A 110 -5.68 -10.57 1.43
N ALA A 111 -6.44 -10.69 2.52
CA ALA A 111 -7.85 -11.05 2.47
C ALA A 111 -8.70 -10.03 1.67
N CYS A 112 -8.43 -8.74 1.86
CA CYS A 112 -9.12 -7.66 1.13
C CYS A 112 -8.77 -7.66 -0.37
N CYS A 113 -7.49 -7.88 -0.72
CA CYS A 113 -7.05 -8.04 -2.10
C CYS A 113 -7.69 -9.25 -2.78
N ILE A 114 -7.75 -10.40 -2.11
CA ILE A 114 -8.39 -11.61 -2.66
C ILE A 114 -9.89 -11.36 -2.88
N ALA A 115 -10.57 -10.70 -1.95
CA ALA A 115 -11.99 -10.33 -2.10
C ALA A 115 -12.21 -9.33 -3.24
N GLY A 116 -11.34 -8.33 -3.39
CA GLY A 116 -11.42 -7.34 -4.48
C GLY A 116 -11.17 -7.94 -5.85
N VAL A 117 -10.16 -8.81 -5.98
CA VAL A 117 -9.86 -9.52 -7.24
C VAL A 117 -10.99 -10.50 -7.59
N LEU A 118 -11.53 -11.24 -6.63
CA LEU A 118 -12.70 -12.11 -6.85
C LEU A 118 -13.94 -11.30 -7.26
N GLY A 119 -14.20 -10.16 -6.62
CA GLY A 119 -15.30 -9.26 -6.99
C GLY A 119 -15.15 -8.69 -8.40
N TRP A 120 -13.95 -8.28 -8.79
CA TRP A 120 -13.65 -7.82 -10.14
C TRP A 120 -13.75 -8.95 -11.19
N LEU A 121 -13.32 -10.17 -10.83
CA LEU A 121 -13.42 -11.33 -11.71
C LEU A 121 -14.89 -11.77 -11.93
N LEU A 122 -15.74 -11.68 -10.91
CA LEU A 122 -17.18 -11.92 -11.05
C LEU A 122 -17.88 -10.79 -11.82
N PHE A 123 -17.45 -9.54 -11.63
CA PHE A 123 -18.00 -8.39 -12.36
C PHE A 123 -17.63 -8.41 -13.85
N THR A 124 -16.42 -8.83 -14.20
CA THR A 124 -16.00 -8.98 -15.62
C THR A 124 -16.68 -10.17 -16.31
N ASN A 125 -17.09 -11.20 -15.56
CA ASN A 125 -17.88 -12.32 -16.10
C ASN A 125 -19.37 -11.97 -16.32
N SER A 126 -19.83 -10.78 -15.91
CA SER A 126 -21.23 -10.34 -16.06
C SER A 126 -21.51 -9.61 -17.39
N ALA A 127 -20.51 -9.45 -18.26
CA ALA A 127 -20.64 -8.75 -19.55
C ALA A 127 -21.05 -9.68 -20.73
N GLY A 128 -21.71 -10.80 -20.44
CA GLY A 128 -21.98 -11.86 -21.41
C GLY A 128 -23.43 -12.09 -21.81
N GLU A 129 -24.40 -11.26 -21.39
CA GLU A 129 -25.80 -11.49 -21.77
C GLU A 129 -26.54 -10.17 -22.04
N VAL A 130 -26.03 -9.37 -22.99
CA VAL A 130 -26.95 -8.47 -23.71
C VAL A 130 -27.74 -9.37 -24.65
N SER A 131 -28.86 -9.88 -24.12
CA SER A 131 -29.94 -10.41 -24.94
C SER A 131 -30.20 -9.42 -26.06
N VAL A 132 -29.93 -9.87 -27.29
CA VAL A 132 -30.44 -9.23 -28.50
C VAL A 132 -31.95 -9.41 -28.43
N GLU A 133 -32.61 -8.48 -27.74
CA GLU A 133 -34.06 -8.33 -27.77
C GLU A 133 -34.41 -7.89 -29.19
N GLU A 134 -34.98 -8.84 -29.92
CA GLU A 134 -35.67 -8.71 -31.19
C GLU A 134 -36.59 -7.47 -31.19
N PRO A 135 -36.31 -6.42 -31.98
CA PRO A 135 -37.28 -5.34 -32.13
C PRO A 135 -38.42 -5.84 -33.01
N LEU A 136 -39.56 -6.12 -32.37
CA LEU A 136 -40.85 -6.40 -32.99
C LEU A 136 -41.21 -5.33 -34.05
N PRO A 137 -41.84 -5.71 -35.17
CA PRO A 137 -42.31 -4.76 -36.17
C PRO A 137 -43.54 -4.00 -35.64
N VAL A 138 -43.35 -2.72 -35.26
CA VAL A 138 -44.47 -1.79 -35.05
C VAL A 138 -44.61 -0.88 -36.26
N SER A 139 -45.64 -1.16 -37.06
CA SER A 139 -46.42 -0.16 -37.80
C SER A 139 -47.79 -0.74 -38.16
N SER A 140 -48.74 -0.51 -37.26
CA SER A 140 -50.19 -0.45 -37.49
C SER A 140 -50.51 0.94 -38.07
N PRO A 141 -51.55 1.21 -38.90
CA PRO A 141 -52.94 0.80 -38.66
C PRO A 141 -53.79 0.43 -39.90
N ALA A 142 -55.00 -0.04 -39.60
CA ALA A 142 -56.11 -0.40 -40.48
C ALA A 142 -56.30 0.48 -41.74
N GLN A 143 -56.52 -0.19 -42.89
CA GLN A 143 -57.34 0.34 -43.99
C GLN A 143 -58.57 -0.56 -44.20
N PRO A 144 -59.76 0.03 -44.44
CA PRO A 144 -61.03 -0.68 -44.54
C PRO A 144 -61.20 -1.41 -45.88
N SER A 145 -62.03 -2.43 -45.83
CA SER A 145 -62.57 -3.29 -46.90
C SER A 145 -63.35 -2.53 -47.99
N GLN A 146 -63.67 -3.24 -49.10
CA GLN A 146 -64.70 -2.95 -50.16
C GLN A 146 -64.23 -2.03 -51.32
N THR A 147 -64.47 -2.21 -52.63
CA THR A 147 -65.34 -3.08 -53.50
C THR A 147 -64.81 -2.94 -54.94
N GLY A 148 -65.02 -3.94 -55.83
CA GLY A 148 -64.82 -3.78 -57.27
C GLY A 148 -64.75 -5.10 -58.02
#